data_AF-A0A8E3AT78-F1
#
_entry.id   AF-A0A8E3AT78-F1
#
_cell.length_a   1.000
_cell.length_b   1.000
_cell.length_c   1.000
_cell.angle_alpha   90.00
_cell.angle_beta   90.00
_cell.angle_gamma   90.00
#
_symmetry.space_group_name_H-M   'P 1'
#
loop_
_entity.id
_entity.type
_entity.pdbx_description
1 polymer ?
#
loop_
_entity_poly.entity_id
_entity_poly.type
_entity_poly.pdbx_seq_one_letter_code
_entity_poly.pdbx_strand_id
1 'polypeptide(L)'
;MVLADAECEALLRPEVRDYRARLLTFFSAETRARRLSPLWDAVFTSLAINVGVAGAGRSTATRRLNAGDVPGACEGLTWWNKAGEEVVKRVGQLVPLP
;
A
#
# COMPACT_ATOMS: atom_id res chain seq x y z
N MET A 1 21.62 -17.61 -8.96
CA MET A 1 21.83 -16.23 -9.46
C MET A 1 21.68 -15.32 -8.25
N VAL A 2 22.69 -14.50 -7.96
CA VAL A 2 22.64 -13.51 -6.88
C VAL A 2 22.82 -12.15 -7.55
N LEU A 3 21.88 -11.24 -7.31
CA LEU A 3 21.85 -9.90 -7.91
C LEU A 3 22.42 -8.89 -6.92
N ALA A 4 23.02 -7.82 -7.43
CA ALA A 4 23.36 -6.65 -6.63
C ALA A 4 22.10 -5.85 -6.25
N ASP A 5 22.16 -5.10 -5.14
CA ASP A 5 21.02 -4.29 -4.67
C ASP A 5 20.48 -3.34 -5.75
N ALA A 6 21.37 -2.73 -6.54
CA ALA A 6 20.99 -1.84 -7.63
C ALA A 6 20.22 -2.57 -8.74
N GLU A 7 20.56 -3.83 -9.00
CA GLU A 7 19.86 -4.66 -9.99
C GLU A 7 18.49 -5.10 -9.45
N CYS A 8 18.41 -5.49 -8.17
CA CYS A 8 17.14 -5.74 -7.48
C CYS A 8 16.22 -4.52 -7.52
N GLU A 9 16.76 -3.33 -7.25
CA GLU A 9 15.98 -2.09 -7.29
C GLU A 9 15.55 -1.72 -8.72
N ALA A 10 16.39 -1.99 -9.73
CA ALA A 10 16.04 -1.79 -11.14
C ALA A 10 14.87 -2.68 -11.58
N LEU A 11 14.77 -3.90 -11.05
CA LEU A 11 13.65 -4.80 -11.29
C LEU A 11 12.40 -4.40 -10.49
N LEU A 12 12.56 -3.95 -9.24
CA LEU A 12 11.44 -3.59 -8.38
C LEU A 12 10.74 -2.29 -8.81
N ARG A 13 11.51 -1.30 -9.29
CA ARG A 13 10.98 0.01 -9.71
C ARG A 13 9.80 -0.07 -10.70
N PRO A 14 9.87 -0.80 -11.83
CA PRO A 14 8.74 -0.90 -12.76
C PRO A 14 7.53 -1.60 -12.12
N GLU A 15 7.72 -2.62 -11.29
CA GLU A 15 6.61 -3.30 -10.61
C GLU A 15 5.88 -2.37 -9.63
N VAL A 16 6.62 -1.64 -8.79
CA VAL A 16 6.04 -0.65 -7.87
C VAL A 16 5.20 0.37 -8.64
N ARG A 17 5.67 0.82 -9.81
CA ARG A 17 4.93 1.74 -10.67
C ARG A 17 3.64 1.12 -11.22
N ASP A 18 3.66 -0.13 -11.65
CA ASP A 18 2.47 -0.84 -12.13
C ASP A 18 1.42 -1.00 -11.03
N TYR A 19 1.82 -1.53 -9.87
CA TYR A 19 0.95 -1.72 -8.72
C TYR A 19 0.30 -0.41 -8.30
N ARG A 20 1.10 0.66 -8.18
CA ARG A 20 0.60 2.00 -7.86
C ARG A 20 -0.41 2.49 -8.90
N ALA A 21 -0.08 2.43 -10.19
CA ALA A 21 -0.96 2.93 -11.26
C ALA A 21 -2.32 2.23 -11.26
N ARG A 22 -2.32 0.89 -11.11
CA ARG A 22 -3.55 0.10 -11.04
C ARG A 22 -4.32 0.37 -9.74
N LEU A 23 -3.64 0.54 -8.61
CA LEU A 23 -4.27 0.85 -7.34
C LEU A 23 -4.94 2.23 -7.34
N LEU A 24 -4.35 3.23 -8.01
CA LEU A 24 -4.90 4.59 -8.09
C LEU A 24 -6.33 4.62 -8.68
N THR A 25 -6.71 3.62 -9.46
CA THR A 25 -8.08 3.48 -10.01
C THR A 25 -9.16 3.25 -8.95
N PHE A 26 -8.79 2.79 -7.75
CA PHE A 26 -9.71 2.54 -6.64
C PHE A 26 -9.93 3.78 -5.75
N PHE A 27 -9.09 4.81 -5.87
CA PHE A 27 -9.24 6.04 -5.10
C PHE A 27 -10.10 7.06 -5.83
N SER A 28 -10.98 7.74 -5.08
CA SER A 28 -11.78 8.84 -5.61
C SER A 28 -10.87 10.00 -6.07
N ALA A 29 -11.38 10.87 -6.95
CA ALA A 29 -10.65 12.07 -7.35
C ALA A 29 -10.26 12.94 -6.14
N GLU A 30 -11.18 13.10 -5.18
CA GLU A 30 -10.94 13.84 -3.94
C GLU A 30 -9.85 13.19 -3.07
N THR A 31 -9.86 11.86 -2.92
CA THR A 31 -8.80 11.15 -2.18
C THR A 31 -7.44 11.36 -2.83
N ARG A 32 -7.35 11.20 -4.16
CA ARG A 32 -6.10 11.42 -4.90
C ARG A 32 -5.60 12.85 -4.77
N ALA A 33 -6.49 13.83 -4.72
CA ALA A 33 -6.12 15.24 -4.61
C ALA A 33 -5.74 15.66 -3.19
N ARG A 34 -6.39 15.12 -2.15
CA ARG A 34 -6.31 15.69 -0.80
C ARG A 34 -5.84 14.75 0.30
N ARG A 35 -5.94 13.44 0.12
CA ARG A 35 -5.72 12.45 1.20
C ARG A 35 -4.59 11.47 0.90
N LEU A 36 -4.18 11.38 -0.36
CA LEU A 36 -3.10 10.51 -0.80
C LEU A 36 -1.76 11.26 -0.85
N SER A 37 -1.27 11.70 0.32
CA SER A 37 0.11 12.21 0.42
C SER A 37 1.12 11.14 -0.04
N PRO A 38 2.38 11.49 -0.37
CA PRO A 38 3.39 10.51 -0.79
C PRO A 38 3.56 9.33 0.18
N LEU A 39 3.45 9.59 1.49
CA LEU A 39 3.52 8.56 2.52
C LEU A 39 2.36 7.58 2.42
N TRP A 40 1.14 8.10 2.31
CA TRP A 40 -0.08 7.31 2.20
C TRP A 40 -0.13 6.52 0.90
N ASP A 41 0.33 7.11 -0.20
CA ASP A 41 0.48 6.46 -1.50
C ASP A 41 1.44 5.26 -1.42
N ALA A 42 2.59 5.44 -0.76
CA ALA A 42 3.55 4.36 -0.54
C ALA A 42 2.99 3.24 0.35
N VAL A 43 2.27 3.58 1.43
CA VAL A 43 1.63 2.60 2.32
C VAL A 43 0.60 1.76 1.58
N PHE A 44 -0.28 2.38 0.80
CA PHE A 44 -1.30 1.66 0.04
C PHE A 44 -0.70 0.87 -1.13
N THR A 45 0.34 1.40 -1.80
CA THR A 45 1.08 0.66 -2.82
C THR A 45 1.75 -0.58 -2.23
N SER A 46 2.39 -0.45 -1.07
CA SER A 46 2.96 -1.58 -0.33
C SER A 46 1.89 -2.61 0.04
N LEU A 47 0.72 -2.16 0.52
CA LEU A 47 -0.42 -3.07 0.74
C LEU A 47 -0.78 -3.84 -0.54
N ALA A 48 -0.88 -3.15 -1.67
CA ALA A 48 -1.23 -3.77 -2.95
C ALA A 48 -0.19 -4.81 -3.40
N ILE A 49 1.10 -4.59 -3.16
CA ILE A 49 2.14 -5.59 -3.44
C ILE A 49 1.93 -6.85 -2.59
N ASN A 50 1.55 -6.68 -1.32
CA ASN A 50 1.35 -7.81 -0.39
C ASN A 50 0.07 -8.61 -0.66
N VAL A 51 -1.06 -7.95 -0.91
CA VAL A 51 -2.39 -8.60 -0.94
C VAL A 51 -3.08 -8.51 -2.31
N GLY A 52 -2.36 -8.01 -3.31
CA GLY A 52 -2.86 -7.75 -4.65
C GLY A 52 -3.63 -6.42 -4.77
N VAL A 53 -3.63 -5.87 -5.98
CA VAL A 53 -4.31 -4.60 -6.30
C VAL A 53 -5.79 -4.62 -5.93
N ALA A 54 -6.51 -5.70 -6.25
CA ALA A 54 -7.93 -5.81 -5.93
C ALA A 54 -8.18 -5.96 -4.42
N GLY A 55 -7.31 -6.68 -3.71
CA GLY A 55 -7.41 -6.84 -2.26
C GLY A 55 -7.20 -5.51 -1.52
N ALA A 56 -6.16 -4.77 -1.89
CA ALA A 56 -5.91 -3.43 -1.36
C ALA A 56 -7.01 -2.45 -1.78
N GLY A 57 -7.35 -2.38 -3.07
CA GLY A 57 -8.32 -1.44 -3.62
C GLY A 57 -9.75 -1.62 -3.11
N ARG A 58 -10.17 -2.85 -2.81
CA ARG A 58 -11.51 -3.14 -2.25
C ARG A 58 -11.52 -3.22 -0.71
N SER A 59 -10.38 -3.03 -0.06
CA SER A 59 -10.26 -3.12 1.39
C SER A 59 -11.10 -2.07 2.12
N THR A 60 -11.44 -2.37 3.36
CA THR A 60 -12.08 -1.41 4.28
C THR A 60 -11.24 -0.14 4.43
N ALA A 61 -9.90 -0.25 4.43
CA ALA A 61 -9.00 0.90 4.51
C ALA A 61 -9.19 1.86 3.33
N THR A 62 -9.22 1.35 2.09
CA THR A 62 -9.44 2.16 0.88
C THR A 62 -10.84 2.79 0.89
N ARG A 63 -11.86 2.04 1.30
CA ARG A 63 -13.23 2.55 1.44
C ARG A 63 -13.32 3.70 2.43
N ARG A 64 -12.72 3.55 3.61
CA ARG A 64 -12.71 4.59 4.67
C ARG A 64 -11.93 5.83 4.23
N LEU A 65 -10.77 5.65 3.59
CA LEU A 65 -10.00 6.78 3.03
C LEU A 65 -10.81 7.55 1.98
N ASN A 66 -11.53 6.84 1.10
CA ASN A 66 -12.41 7.45 0.12
C ASN A 66 -13.57 8.24 0.73
N ALA A 67 -14.10 7.77 1.86
CA ALA A 67 -15.12 8.48 2.63
C ALA A 67 -14.57 9.66 3.46
N GLY A 68 -13.24 9.84 3.51
CA GLY A 68 -12.59 10.86 4.32
C GLY A 68 -12.33 10.45 5.77
N ASP A 69 -12.61 9.20 6.13
CA ASP A 69 -12.28 8.61 7.42
C ASP A 69 -10.81 8.14 7.44
N VAL A 70 -9.90 9.10 7.64
CA VAL A 70 -8.46 8.84 7.71
C VAL A 70 -8.08 7.98 8.93
N PRO A 71 -8.57 8.25 10.16
CA PRO A 71 -8.26 7.40 11.32
C PRO A 71 -8.75 5.96 11.13
N GLY A 72 -9.95 5.76 10.59
CA GLY A 72 -10.46 4.43 10.30
C GLY A 72 -9.73 3.74 9.15
N ALA A 73 -9.15 4.49 8.20
CA ALA A 73 -8.24 3.92 7.20
C ALA A 73 -6.94 3.41 7.85
N CYS A 74 -6.34 4.17 8.78
CA CYS A 74 -5.20 3.73 9.57
C CYS A 74 -5.51 2.43 10.33
N GLU A 75 -6.64 2.38 11.02
CA GLU A 75 -7.08 1.18 11.73
C GLU A 75 -7.21 -0.01 10.77
N GLY A 76 -7.87 0.18 9.63
CA GLY A 76 -8.07 -0.88 8.63
C GLY A 76 -6.75 -1.43 8.06
N LEU A 77 -5.71 -0.60 7.94
CA LEU A 77 -4.39 -1.05 7.52
C LEU A 77 -3.75 -2.02 8.54
N THR A 78 -4.10 -1.90 9.83
CA THR A 78 -3.55 -2.77 10.87
C THR A 78 -4.05 -4.22 10.80
N TRP A 79 -5.14 -4.48 10.08
CA TRP A 79 -5.75 -5.81 9.98
C TRP A 79 -5.05 -6.71 8.97
N TRP A 80 -4.22 -6.13 8.10
CA TRP A 80 -3.40 -6.86 7.15
C TRP A 80 -2.11 -7.31 7.81
N ASN A 81 -2.25 -8.30 8.69
CA ASN A 81 -1.19 -8.79 9.57
C ASN A 81 -1.01 -10.31 9.52
N LYS A 82 -1.61 -11.00 8.55
CA LYS A 82 -1.52 -12.46 8.43
C LYS A 82 -0.77 -12.85 7.16
N ALA A 83 0.22 -13.73 7.30
CA ALA A 83 0.90 -14.40 6.21
C ALA A 83 0.87 -15.92 6.50
N GLY A 84 -0.02 -16.64 5.82
CA GLY A 84 -0.34 -18.03 6.20
C GLY A 84 -0.99 -18.10 7.58
N GLU A 85 -0.47 -18.96 8.46
CA GLU A 85 -0.93 -19.08 9.86
C GLU A 85 -0.24 -18.08 10.81
N GLU A 86 0.81 -17.40 10.36
CA GLU A 86 1.61 -16.49 11.19
C GLU A 86 1.11 -15.05 11.15
N VAL A 87 1.25 -14.36 12.29
CA VAL A 87 1.01 -12.92 12.41
C VAL A 87 2.31 -12.16 12.17
N VAL A 88 2.36 -11.35 11.11
CA VAL A 88 3.54 -10.57 10.69
C VAL A 88 3.35 -9.07 10.95
N LYS A 89 4.46 -8.30 10.86
CA LYS A 89 4.39 -6.83 10.96
C LYS A 89 3.38 -6.27 9.96
N ARG A 90 2.57 -5.32 10.45
CA ARG A 90 1.42 -4.78 9.73
C ARG A 90 1.86 -3.76 8.68
N VAL A 91 1.10 -3.68 7.60
CA VAL A 91 1.21 -2.56 6.65
C VAL A 91 0.87 -1.26 7.40
N GLY A 92 1.79 -0.29 7.39
CA GLY A 92 1.60 1.04 8.02
C GLY A 92 2.53 1.36 9.18
N GLN A 93 3.31 0.39 9.69
CA GLN A 93 4.48 0.70 10.50
C GLN A 93 5.66 1.00 9.58
N LEU A 94 5.74 2.24 9.08
CA LEU A 94 6.95 2.68 8.40
C LEU A 94 8.06 2.77 9.45
N VAL A 95 9.07 1.91 9.32
CA VAL A 95 10.35 2.12 10.00
C VAL A 95 10.98 3.34 9.34
N PRO A 96 11.48 4.33 10.10
CA PRO A 96 12.22 5.43 9.49
C PRO A 96 13.39 4.83 8.69
N LEU A 97 13.47 5.18 7.40
CA LEU A 97 14.67 4.94 6.62
C LEU A 97 15.78 5.84 7.19
N PRO A 98 17.03 5.34 7.32
CA PRO A 98 18.15 6.14 7.80
C PRO A 98 18.43 7.35 6.91
#